data_AF-A0A661SQ59-F1
#
_entry.id   AF-A0A661SQ59-F1
#
_cell.length_a   1.000
_cell.length_b   1.000
_cell.length_c   1.000
_cell.angle_alpha   90.00
_cell.angle_beta   90.00
_cell.angle_gamma   90.00
#
_symmetry.space_group_name_H-M   'P 1'
#
loop_
_entity.id
_entity.type
_entity.pdbx_description
1 polymer ?
#
loop_
_entity_poly.entity_id
_entity_poly.type
_entity_poly.pdbx_seq_one_letter_code
_entity_poly.pdbx_strand_id
1 'polypeptide(L)'
;MIAISGKLSLMLEDYEKLESLFEKVVESEPTVLTLDIRNLEYLNSSGIKTICVALILEADDIEGLEMKILCSEKYTWQKETVPTFEDLMDDIEIIFE
;
A
#
# COMPACT_ATOMS: atom_id res chain seq x y z
N MET A 1 0.87 -9.52 -6.18
CA MET A 1 1.83 -9.09 -5.14
C MET A 1 2.59 -7.89 -5.64
N ILE A 2 2.65 -6.82 -4.85
CA ILE A 2 3.40 -5.59 -5.12
C ILE A 2 4.47 -5.47 -4.04
N ALA A 3 5.73 -5.25 -4.41
CA ALA A 3 6.82 -5.02 -3.48
C ALA A 3 7.46 -3.67 -3.73
N ILE A 4 7.55 -2.83 -2.69
CA ILE A 4 8.13 -1.49 -2.74
C ILE A 4 9.28 -1.43 -1.74
N SER A 5 10.43 -0.93 -2.17
CA SER A 5 11.64 -0.89 -1.35
C SER A 5 12.44 0.39 -1.57
N GLY A 6 13.36 0.68 -0.63
CA GLY A 6 14.18 1.89 -0.66
C GLY A 6 13.47 3.06 -0.01
N LYS A 7 13.64 4.26 -0.56
CA LYS A 7 13.06 5.51 -0.03
C LYS A 7 12.18 6.14 -1.08
N LEU A 8 10.90 6.29 -0.76
CA LEU A 8 9.91 6.93 -1.61
C LEU A 8 9.82 8.43 -1.27
N SER A 9 10.78 9.22 -1.76
CA SER A 9 10.76 10.69 -1.65
C SER A 9 10.41 11.34 -3.00
N LEU A 10 9.46 10.74 -3.72
CA LEU A 10 9.23 10.98 -5.14
C LEU A 10 8.86 12.43 -5.47
N MET A 11 9.27 12.86 -6.66
CA MET A 11 8.69 14.00 -7.36
C MET A 11 7.34 13.58 -7.94
N LEU A 12 6.46 14.55 -8.27
CA LEU A 12 5.10 14.31 -8.79
C LEU A 12 5.02 13.25 -9.91
N GLU A 13 5.98 13.25 -10.85
CA GLU A 13 6.01 12.32 -12.01
C GLU A 13 6.17 10.84 -11.64
N ASP A 14 6.79 10.54 -10.50
CA ASP A 14 6.97 9.14 -10.09
C ASP A 14 5.75 8.61 -9.31
N TYR A 15 4.90 9.50 -8.78
CA TYR A 15 3.60 9.09 -8.23
C TYR A 15 2.65 8.63 -9.33
N GLU A 16 2.68 9.25 -10.52
CA GLU A 16 1.87 8.79 -11.66
C GLU A 16 2.22 7.35 -12.06
N LYS A 17 3.52 6.99 -12.08
CA LYS A 17 3.95 5.62 -12.40
C LYS A 17 3.50 4.62 -11.33
N LEU A 18 3.47 5.05 -10.07
CA LEU A 18 3.03 4.22 -8.95
C LEU A 18 1.50 4.03 -9.00
N GLU A 19 0.75 5.09 -9.27
CA GLU A 19 -0.70 5.06 -9.47
C GLU A 19 -1.07 4.15 -10.65
N SER A 20 -0.42 4.28 -11.80
CA SER A 20 -0.65 3.38 -12.94
C SER A 20 -0.26 1.93 -12.67
N LEU A 21 0.66 1.67 -11.74
CA LEU A 21 0.96 0.30 -11.31
C LEU A 21 -0.18 -0.25 -10.44
N PHE A 22 -0.69 0.55 -9.52
CA PHE A 22 -1.80 0.17 -8.65
C PHE A 22 -3.09 -0.06 -9.42
N GLU A 23 -3.44 0.86 -10.33
CA GLU A 23 -4.59 0.76 -11.22
C GLU A 23 -4.59 -0.58 -11.96
N LYS A 24 -3.49 -0.96 -12.61
CA LYS A 24 -3.38 -2.25 -13.32
C LYS A 24 -3.56 -3.47 -12.43
N VAL A 25 -3.19 -3.38 -11.16
CA VAL A 25 -3.34 -4.48 -10.22
C VAL A 25 -4.79 -4.58 -9.76
N VAL A 26 -5.43 -3.46 -9.46
CA VAL A 26 -6.85 -3.39 -9.09
C VAL A 26 -7.73 -3.84 -10.25
N GLU A 27 -7.47 -3.36 -11.47
CA GLU A 27 -8.19 -3.76 -12.71
C GLU A 27 -8.11 -5.26 -13.02
N SER A 28 -7.14 -5.97 -12.43
CA SER A 28 -7.05 -7.43 -12.58
C SER A 28 -8.02 -8.21 -11.70
N GLU A 29 -8.82 -7.51 -10.87
CA GLU A 29 -9.79 -8.06 -9.92
C GLU A 29 -9.23 -9.25 -9.12
N PRO A 30 -8.09 -9.06 -8.40
CA PRO A 30 -7.49 -10.14 -7.65
C PRO A 30 -8.38 -10.58 -6.50
N THR A 31 -8.36 -11.86 -6.17
CA THR A 31 -8.98 -12.37 -4.93
C THR A 31 -8.07 -12.15 -3.71
N VAL A 32 -6.76 -11.98 -3.94
CA VAL A 32 -5.77 -11.72 -2.88
C VAL A 32 -4.73 -10.71 -3.37
N LEU A 33 -4.53 -9.65 -2.60
CA LEU A 33 -3.56 -8.59 -2.89
C LEU A 33 -2.58 -8.43 -1.73
N THR A 34 -1.30 -8.74 -1.97
CA THR A 34 -0.24 -8.50 -0.99
C THR A 34 0.60 -7.28 -1.37
N LEU A 35 0.68 -6.30 -0.48
CA LEU A 35 1.59 -5.16 -0.51
C LEU A 35 2.76 -5.41 0.46
N ASP A 36 3.97 -5.57 -0.08
CA ASP A 36 5.19 -5.75 0.70
C ASP A 36 5.99 -4.45 0.76
N ILE A 37 6.01 -3.84 1.94
CA ILE A 37 6.73 -2.60 2.24
C ILE A 37 7.82 -2.81 3.29
N ARG A 38 8.17 -4.06 3.63
CA ARG A 38 9.18 -4.37 4.66
C ARG A 38 10.51 -3.66 4.43
N ASN A 39 10.86 -3.39 3.17
CA ASN A 39 12.09 -2.73 2.77
C ASN A 39 11.91 -1.25 2.38
N LEU A 40 10.73 -0.67 2.62
CA LEU A 40 10.42 0.73 2.33
C LEU A 40 10.76 1.61 3.54
N GLU A 41 11.95 2.19 3.51
CA GLU A 41 12.56 2.85 4.67
C GLU A 41 11.94 4.20 5.00
N TYR A 42 11.45 4.88 3.97
CA TYR A 42 10.92 6.22 4.07
C TYR A 42 9.86 6.44 3.01
N LEU A 43 8.83 7.19 3.39
CA LEU A 43 7.80 7.64 2.49
C LEU A 43 7.23 8.96 3.06
N ASN A 44 6.96 9.95 2.18
CA ASN A 44 6.45 11.25 2.59
C ASN A 44 4.91 11.30 2.59
N SER A 45 4.29 12.39 3.04
CA SER A 45 2.81 12.47 3.11
C SER A 45 2.10 12.21 1.76
N SER A 46 2.70 12.63 0.64
CA SER A 46 2.15 12.36 -0.69
C SER A 46 2.17 10.87 -1.00
N GLY A 47 3.24 10.14 -0.66
CA GLY A 47 3.27 8.70 -0.87
C GLY A 47 2.27 7.94 0.00
N ILE A 48 1.97 8.43 1.21
CA ILE A 48 0.99 7.79 2.10
C ILE A 48 -0.36 7.94 1.41
N LYS A 49 -0.67 9.17 0.98
CA LYS A 49 -1.88 9.47 0.23
C LYS A 49 -2.00 8.62 -1.03
N THR A 50 -0.94 8.44 -1.82
CA THR A 50 -0.99 7.62 -3.03
C THR A 50 -1.29 6.15 -2.71
N ILE A 51 -0.68 5.57 -1.66
CA ILE A 51 -1.01 4.21 -1.22
C ILE A 51 -2.47 4.12 -0.78
N CYS A 52 -2.93 5.04 0.08
CA CYS A 52 -4.30 5.02 0.58
C CYS A 52 -5.32 5.17 -0.56
N VAL A 53 -5.16 6.18 -1.41
CA VAL A 53 -6.17 6.56 -2.40
C VAL A 53 -6.13 5.65 -3.62
N ALA A 54 -4.95 5.40 -4.20
CA ALA A 54 -4.85 4.71 -5.48
C ALA A 54 -4.70 3.18 -5.36
N LEU A 55 -4.52 2.65 -4.14
CA LEU A 55 -4.46 1.21 -3.93
C LEU A 55 -5.51 0.73 -2.92
N ILE A 56 -5.53 1.27 -1.70
CA ILE A 56 -6.36 0.70 -0.62
C ILE A 56 -7.84 0.97 -0.86
N LEU A 57 -8.23 2.22 -1.14
CA LEU A 57 -9.64 2.54 -1.42
C LEU A 57 -10.15 1.86 -2.70
N GLU A 58 -9.33 1.80 -3.75
CA GLU A 58 -9.70 1.12 -4.99
C GLU A 58 -9.78 -0.41 -4.82
N ALA A 59 -9.00 -0.98 -3.88
CA ALA A 59 -9.07 -2.39 -3.51
C ALA A 59 -10.33 -2.71 -2.70
N ASP A 60 -10.80 -1.80 -1.84
CA ASP A 60 -12.03 -1.96 -1.05
C ASP A 60 -13.29 -2.10 -1.94
N ASP A 61 -13.27 -1.51 -3.14
CA ASP A 61 -14.35 -1.64 -4.13
C ASP A 61 -14.42 -3.04 -4.79
N ILE A 62 -13.41 -3.91 -4.59
CA ILE A 62 -13.37 -5.26 -5.17
C ILE A 62 -14.03 -6.26 -4.21
N GLU A 63 -15.24 -6.72 -4.55
CA GLU A 63 -15.97 -7.70 -3.73
C GLU A 63 -15.17 -8.98 -3.48
N GLY A 64 -14.91 -9.28 -2.20
CA GLY A 64 -14.26 -10.52 -1.77
C GLY A 64 -12.73 -10.54 -1.93
N LEU A 65 -12.10 -9.37 -2.14
CA LEU A 65 -10.66 -9.24 -2.09
C LEU A 65 -10.14 -9.31 -0.65
N GLU A 66 -9.16 -10.18 -0.40
CA GLU A 66 -8.35 -10.15 0.82
C GLU A 66 -7.07 -9.34 0.59
N MET A 67 -6.89 -8.24 1.32
CA MET A 67 -5.65 -7.46 1.27
C MET A 67 -4.70 -7.86 2.40
N LYS A 68 -3.41 -7.98 2.10
CA LYS A 68 -2.34 -8.19 3.09
C LYS A 68 -1.27 -7.13 2.97
N ILE A 69 -0.83 -6.54 4.07
CA ILE A 69 0.31 -5.62 4.10
C ILE A 69 1.42 -6.22 4.95
N LEU A 70 2.57 -6.48 4.31
CA LEU A 70 3.78 -6.93 5.00
C LEU A 70 4.62 -5.72 5.39
N CYS A 71 4.80 -5.55 6.71
CA CYS A 71 5.49 -4.46 7.36
C CYS A 71 6.72 -4.94 8.10
N SER A 72 7.66 -4.03 8.33
CA SER A 72 8.81 -4.24 9.20
C SER A 72 8.67 -3.45 10.49
N GLU A 73 9.02 -4.09 11.60
CA GLU A 73 9.15 -3.44 12.92
C GLU A 73 10.26 -2.35 12.97
N LYS A 74 11.13 -2.32 11.95
CA LYS A 74 12.30 -1.45 11.86
C LYS A 74 11.96 0.02 11.62
N TYR A 75 10.89 0.32 10.89
CA TYR A 75 10.60 1.67 10.40
C TYR A 75 9.41 2.28 11.15
N THR A 76 9.62 3.37 11.88
CA THR A 76 8.60 4.04 12.71
C THR A 76 7.33 4.36 11.93
N TRP A 77 7.46 4.88 10.70
CA TRP A 77 6.30 5.22 9.88
C TRP A 77 5.42 4.01 9.60
N GLN A 78 5.99 2.80 9.43
CA GLN A 78 5.19 1.60 9.20
C GLN A 78 4.36 1.25 10.43
N LYS A 79 4.92 1.40 11.62
CA LYS A 79 4.24 1.11 12.88
C LYS A 79 3.18 2.14 13.26
N GLU A 80 3.42 3.40 12.92
CA GLU A 80 2.51 4.49 13.31
C GLU A 80 1.45 4.78 12.25
N THR A 81 1.75 4.53 10.97
CA THR A 81 0.86 4.88 9.85
C THR A 81 0.10 3.68 9.31
N VAL A 82 0.74 2.52 9.10
CA VAL A 82 0.07 1.40 8.42
C VAL A 82 -1.14 0.86 9.19
N PRO A 83 -1.15 0.78 10.55
CA PRO A 83 -2.34 0.39 11.29
C PRO A 83 -3.56 1.26 11.01
N THR A 84 -3.38 2.54 10.65
CA THR A 84 -4.52 3.41 10.32
C THR A 84 -5.12 3.10 8.95
N PHE A 85 -4.56 2.16 8.19
CA PHE A 85 -5.13 1.73 6.92
C PHE A 85 -6.32 0.78 7.12
N GLU A 86 -6.43 0.14 8.30
CA GLU A 86 -7.64 -0.61 8.72
C GLU A 86 -8.88 0.28 8.79
N ASP A 87 -8.72 1.60 8.96
CA ASP A 87 -9.84 2.55 8.93
C ASP A 87 -10.37 2.81 7.49
N LEU A 88 -9.68 2.31 6.46
CA LEU A 88 -9.99 2.56 5.04
C LEU A 88 -10.55 1.33 4.31
N MET A 89 -10.31 0.12 4.81
CA MET A 89 -10.74 -1.14 4.22
C MET A 89 -10.87 -2.19 5.34
N ASP A 90 -12.03 -2.84 5.43
CA ASP A 90 -12.31 -3.81 6.51
C ASP A 90 -11.53 -5.13 6.33
N ASP A 91 -11.32 -5.59 5.08
CA ASP A 91 -10.68 -6.87 4.74
C ASP A 91 -9.16 -6.75 4.53
N ILE A 92 -8.48 -6.09 5.48
CA ILE A 92 -7.03 -5.91 5.48
C ILE A 92 -6.34 -6.66 6.62
N GLU A 93 -5.29 -7.42 6.28
CA GLU A 93 -4.43 -8.10 7.25
C GLU A 93 -3.05 -7.44 7.29
N ILE A 94 -2.69 -6.80 8.40
CA ILE A 94 -1.38 -6.18 8.59
C ILE A 94 -0.46 -7.14 9.35
N ILE A 95 0.67 -7.49 8.75
CA ILE A 95 1.63 -8.46 9.29
C ILE A 95 2.98 -7.75 9.49
N PHE A 96 3.41 -7.65 10.75
CA PHE A 96 4.73 -7.14 11.11
C PHE A 96 5.74 -8.29 11.26
N GLU A 97 6.86 -8.19 10.55
CA GLU A 97 7.99 -9.14 10.57
C GLU A 97 9.35 -8.49 10.91
#